data_AF-A0A7R9WEM6-F1
#
_entry.id   AF-A0A7R9WEM6-F1
#
_cell.length_a   1.000
_cell.length_b   1.000
_cell.length_c   1.000
_cell.angle_alpha   90.00
_cell.angle_beta   90.00
_cell.angle_gamma   90.00
#
_symmetry.space_group_name_H-M   'P 1'
#
loop_
_entity.id
_entity.type
_entity.pdbx_description
1 polymer ?
#
loop_
_entity_poly.entity_id
_entity_poly.type
_entity_poly.pdbx_seq_one_letter_code
_entity_poly.pdbx_strand_id
1 'polypeptide(L)'
;CNRGRTPLHYSLESALGLGLVKLLLEACPEAVNRSRCGCTPLVIAIRRNAPTATIRLLIEANPNTAALQDSSGHYPLLHAIQYRCSADIIEIIANAGGVASVTHQDNKGRTALHTAVARSFFGGGRDSWRIVRVLLERAPHIAFTVDRSGVSPLDLACRHYCRAFQQHCQIVGDTEIGLVAMTDRVRYAWEMVVLILRAGRYGRVLDSQSDDGTWRV
;
A
#
# COMPACT_ATOMS: atom_id res chain seq x y z
N CYS A 1 31.50 9.74 5.70
CA CYS A 1 31.17 8.57 4.84
C CYS A 1 30.36 9.05 3.65
N ASN A 2 30.96 9.02 2.45
CA ASN A 2 30.35 9.60 1.25
C ASN A 2 29.27 8.64 0.72
N ARG A 3 28.01 8.80 1.15
CA ARG A 3 26.86 7.89 0.83
C ARG A 3 26.48 7.86 -0.66
N GLY A 4 27.26 8.51 -1.53
CA GLY A 4 26.97 8.66 -2.96
C GLY A 4 25.63 9.34 -3.21
N ARG A 5 25.21 10.23 -2.31
CA ARG A 5 23.98 11.01 -2.43
C ARG A 5 24.23 12.18 -3.38
N THR A 6 23.40 12.28 -4.41
CA THR A 6 23.40 13.43 -5.33
C THR A 6 22.65 14.61 -4.71
N PRO A 7 22.82 15.84 -5.23
CA PRO A 7 22.02 16.99 -4.79
C PRO A 7 20.50 16.73 -4.80
N LEU A 8 20.02 15.89 -5.73
CA LEU A 8 18.63 15.45 -5.79
C LEU A 8 18.19 14.66 -4.54
N HIS A 9 19.07 13.83 -3.97
CA HIS A 9 18.74 13.09 -2.75
C HIS A 9 18.54 14.04 -1.56
N TYR A 10 19.39 15.07 -1.46
CA TYR A 10 19.30 16.07 -0.40
C TYR A 10 18.09 17.00 -0.58
N SER A 11 17.75 17.37 -1.82
CA SER A 11 16.58 18.21 -2.07
C SER A 11 15.28 17.52 -1.66
N LEU A 12 15.14 16.22 -1.94
CA LEU A 12 14.00 15.42 -1.49
C LEU A 12 14.01 15.19 0.02
N GLU A 13 15.18 14.98 0.62
CA GLU A 13 15.31 14.77 2.07
C GLU A 13 14.90 16.00 2.87
N SER A 14 15.19 17.20 2.35
CA SER A 14 14.80 18.49 2.92
C SER A 14 13.45 19.01 2.42
N ALA A 15 12.70 18.21 1.64
CA ALA A 15 11.41 18.56 1.05
C ALA A 15 11.41 19.90 0.27
N LEU A 16 12.50 20.15 -0.48
CA LEU A 16 12.62 21.33 -1.33
C LEU A 16 11.62 21.28 -2.49
N GLY A 17 11.19 22.46 -2.96
CA GLY A 17 10.10 22.59 -3.93
C GLY A 17 10.33 21.86 -5.27
N LEU A 18 9.23 21.50 -5.93
CA LEU A 18 9.20 20.78 -7.21
C LEU A 18 10.08 21.44 -8.29
N GLY A 19 10.17 22.77 -8.31
CA GLY A 19 11.01 23.50 -9.27
C GLY A 19 12.50 23.18 -9.16
N LEU A 20 13.01 23.00 -7.94
CA LEU A 20 14.40 22.61 -7.74
C LEU A 20 14.63 21.15 -8.15
N VAL A 21 13.68 20.26 -7.87
CA VAL A 21 13.73 18.85 -8.29
C VAL A 21 13.80 18.76 -9.82
N LYS A 22 12.99 19.55 -10.54
CA LYS A 22 13.03 19.67 -12.00
C LYS A 22 14.39 20.13 -12.52
N LEU A 23 14.87 21.26 -12.01
CA LEU A 23 16.16 21.83 -12.42
C LEU A 23 17.31 20.83 -12.23
N LEU A 24 17.32 20.10 -11.10
CA LEU A 24 18.36 19.12 -10.81
C LEU A 24 18.30 17.90 -11.73
N LEU A 25 17.12 17.49 -12.17
CA LEU A 25 16.95 16.41 -13.14
C LEU A 25 17.29 16.83 -14.56
N GLU A 26 17.00 18.07 -14.94
CA GLU A 26 17.43 18.66 -16.21
C GLU A 26 18.95 18.80 -16.28
N ALA A 27 19.57 19.25 -15.19
CA ALA A 27 21.03 19.41 -15.13
C ALA A 27 21.77 18.07 -14.96
N CYS A 28 21.18 17.09 -14.29
CA CYS A 28 21.78 15.78 -14.05
C CYS A 28 20.71 14.67 -14.06
N PRO A 29 20.35 14.14 -15.24
CA PRO A 29 19.34 13.07 -15.35
C PRO A 29 19.70 11.82 -14.55
N GLU A 30 21.00 11.48 -14.48
CA GLU A 30 21.53 10.34 -13.73
C GLU A 30 21.29 10.43 -12.22
N ALA A 31 20.97 11.61 -11.69
CA ALA A 31 20.71 11.81 -10.27
C ALA A 31 19.49 11.06 -9.77
N VAL A 32 18.58 10.65 -10.67
CA VAL A 32 17.38 9.84 -10.38
C VAL A 32 17.72 8.39 -9.99
N ASN A 33 18.94 7.93 -10.28
CA ASN A 33 19.39 6.58 -9.97
C ASN A 33 19.72 6.41 -8.48
N ARG A 34 19.85 5.15 -8.06
CA ARG A 34 20.17 4.80 -6.67
C ARG A 34 21.54 5.33 -6.25
N SER A 35 21.60 5.85 -5.04
CA SER A 35 22.87 6.21 -4.40
C SER A 35 23.74 4.98 -4.12
N ARG A 36 24.99 5.22 -3.72
CA ARG A 36 25.94 4.14 -3.37
C ARG A 36 25.49 3.29 -2.18
N CYS A 37 24.56 3.78 -1.36
CA CYS A 37 23.94 3.01 -0.27
C CYS A 37 22.65 2.27 -0.69
N GLY A 38 22.34 2.23 -1.99
CA GLY A 38 21.16 1.56 -2.53
C GLY A 38 19.84 2.31 -2.28
N CYS A 39 19.89 3.59 -1.91
CA CYS A 39 18.68 4.38 -1.74
C CYS A 39 18.32 5.08 -3.05
N THR A 40 17.09 4.85 -3.53
CA THR A 40 16.55 5.56 -4.71
C THR A 40 15.92 6.89 -4.27
N PRO A 41 16.07 7.98 -5.06
CA PRO A 41 15.36 9.25 -4.83
C PRO A 41 13.86 9.07 -4.60
N LEU A 42 13.21 8.16 -5.35
CA LEU A 42 11.80 7.80 -5.17
C LEU A 42 11.47 7.34 -3.74
N VAL A 43 12.32 6.49 -3.14
CA VAL A 43 12.12 6.02 -1.76
C VAL A 43 12.29 7.15 -0.76
N ILE A 44 13.21 8.09 -0.99
CA ILE A 44 13.36 9.28 -0.11
C ILE A 44 12.11 10.15 -0.20
N ALA A 45 11.60 10.39 -1.41
CA ALA A 45 10.38 11.16 -1.63
C ALA A 45 9.18 10.52 -0.92
N ILE A 46 9.02 9.20 -1.01
CA ILE A 46 7.99 8.43 -0.29
C ILE A 46 8.12 8.60 1.23
N ARG A 47 9.33 8.42 1.76
CA ARG A 47 9.61 8.55 3.22
C ARG A 47 9.33 9.94 3.76
N ARG A 48 9.49 10.96 2.93
CA ARG A 48 9.22 12.36 3.26
C ARG A 48 7.79 12.80 2.91
N ASN A 49 6.94 11.87 2.48
CA ASN A 49 5.58 12.13 2.04
C ASN A 49 5.51 13.27 1.01
N ALA A 50 6.42 13.21 0.02
CA ALA A 50 6.50 14.20 -1.03
C ALA A 50 5.18 14.26 -1.84
N PRO A 51 4.84 15.43 -2.42
CA PRO A 51 3.63 15.57 -3.22
C PRO A 51 3.58 14.57 -4.39
N THR A 52 2.36 14.18 -4.78
CA THR A 52 2.13 13.27 -5.92
C THR A 52 2.83 13.74 -7.20
N ALA A 53 2.89 15.05 -7.43
CA ALA A 53 3.60 15.63 -8.58
C ALA A 53 5.11 15.30 -8.58
N THR A 54 5.76 15.34 -7.40
CA THR A 54 7.17 14.96 -7.26
C THR A 54 7.37 13.47 -7.51
N ILE A 55 6.46 12.62 -7.02
CA ILE A 55 6.51 11.17 -7.24
C ILE A 55 6.36 10.84 -8.73
N ARG A 56 5.37 11.44 -9.41
CA ARG A 56 5.16 11.28 -10.86
C ARG A 56 6.40 11.68 -11.63
N LEU A 57 6.95 12.84 -11.31
CA LEU A 57 8.12 13.36 -12.00
C LEU A 57 9.35 12.44 -11.88
N LEU A 58 9.59 11.86 -10.69
CA LEU A 58 10.70 10.92 -10.50
C LEU A 58 10.49 9.61 -11.28
N ILE A 59 9.24 9.14 -11.37
CA ILE A 59 8.89 7.94 -12.14
C ILE A 59 8.96 8.22 -13.65
N GLU A 60 8.54 9.38 -14.10
CA GLU A 60 8.65 9.81 -15.50
C GLU A 60 10.11 9.96 -15.93
N ALA A 61 10.96 10.52 -15.05
CA ALA A 61 12.40 10.64 -15.31
C ALA A 61 13.10 9.28 -15.42
N ASN A 62 12.67 8.28 -14.64
CA ASN A 62 13.14 6.91 -14.79
C ASN A 62 12.09 5.90 -14.27
N PRO A 63 11.32 5.24 -15.15
CA PRO A 63 10.28 4.29 -14.76
C PRO A 63 10.82 3.09 -13.96
N ASN A 64 12.07 2.69 -14.22
CA ASN A 64 12.68 1.55 -13.54
C ASN A 64 12.85 1.82 -12.03
N THR A 65 12.84 3.08 -11.58
CA THR A 65 12.98 3.41 -10.16
C THR A 65 11.91 2.78 -9.28
N ALA A 66 10.71 2.53 -9.80
CA ALA A 66 9.61 1.84 -9.10
C ALA A 66 9.81 0.32 -9.00
N ALA A 67 10.64 -0.27 -9.86
CA ALA A 67 10.95 -1.70 -9.92
C ALA A 67 12.32 -2.06 -9.31
N LEU A 68 13.01 -1.11 -8.69
CA LEU A 68 14.31 -1.34 -8.06
C LEU A 68 14.16 -1.53 -6.55
N GLN A 69 14.70 -2.63 -6.04
CA GLN A 69 14.81 -2.87 -4.60
C GLN A 69 15.85 -1.95 -3.96
N ASP A 70 15.57 -1.53 -2.74
CA ASP A 70 16.55 -0.85 -1.89
C ASP A 70 17.57 -1.84 -1.30
N SER A 71 18.50 -1.32 -0.49
CA SER A 71 19.52 -2.14 0.19
C SER A 71 18.95 -3.10 1.24
N SER A 72 17.67 -2.98 1.60
CA SER A 72 16.96 -3.92 2.47
C SER A 72 16.19 -4.99 1.68
N GLY A 73 16.27 -4.95 0.34
CA GLY A 73 15.54 -5.84 -0.56
C GLY A 73 14.11 -5.41 -0.83
N HIS A 74 13.67 -4.23 -0.36
CA HIS A 74 12.29 -3.80 -0.48
C HIS A 74 12.05 -2.94 -1.72
N TYR A 75 10.92 -3.17 -2.39
CA TYR A 75 10.43 -2.31 -3.45
C TYR A 75 9.85 -0.99 -2.89
N PRO A 76 9.87 0.11 -3.66
CA PRO A 76 9.27 1.39 -3.27
C PRO A 76 7.79 1.27 -2.91
N LEU A 77 7.05 0.34 -3.52
CA LEU A 77 5.65 0.06 -3.20
C LEU A 77 5.44 -0.30 -1.71
N LEU A 78 6.32 -1.14 -1.16
CA LEU A 78 6.23 -1.52 0.26
C LEU A 78 6.45 -0.32 1.17
N HIS A 79 7.42 0.54 0.83
CA HIS A 79 7.65 1.81 1.55
C HIS A 79 6.41 2.71 1.48
N ALA A 80 5.79 2.89 0.32
CA ALA A 80 4.61 3.75 0.18
C ALA A 80 3.46 3.31 1.09
N ILE A 81 3.23 2.01 1.19
CA ILE A 81 2.24 1.43 2.11
C ILE A 81 2.65 1.66 3.58
N GLN A 82 3.92 1.41 3.92
CA GLN A 82 4.46 1.57 5.28
C GLN A 82 4.44 3.04 5.77
N TYR A 83 4.60 4.01 4.88
CA TYR A 83 4.61 5.44 5.20
C TYR A 83 3.23 6.12 5.05
N ARG A 84 2.15 5.36 4.79
CA ARG A 84 0.78 5.89 4.57
C ARG A 84 0.69 6.93 3.45
N CYS A 85 1.40 6.71 2.35
CA CYS A 85 1.15 7.50 1.15
C CYS A 85 -0.32 7.35 0.72
N SER A 86 -0.84 8.35 0.01
CA SER A 86 -2.20 8.29 -0.52
C SER A 86 -2.38 7.11 -1.47
N ALA A 87 -3.62 6.65 -1.62
CA ALA A 87 -3.94 5.57 -2.56
C ALA A 87 -3.52 5.90 -4.01
N ASP A 88 -3.58 7.18 -4.41
CA ASP A 88 -3.12 7.61 -5.74
C ASP A 88 -1.61 7.39 -5.93
N ILE A 89 -0.79 7.73 -4.91
CA ILE A 89 0.66 7.49 -4.96
C ILE A 89 0.96 5.99 -5.05
N ILE A 90 0.24 5.19 -4.27
CA ILE A 90 0.40 3.73 -4.28
C ILE A 90 0.00 3.14 -5.64
N GLU A 91 -1.07 3.63 -6.25
CA GLU A 91 -1.51 3.21 -7.56
C GLU A 91 -0.49 3.55 -8.66
N ILE A 92 0.06 4.76 -8.64
CA ILE A 92 1.12 5.18 -9.58
C ILE A 92 2.36 4.28 -9.43
N ILE A 93 2.83 4.07 -8.21
CA ILE A 93 4.03 3.26 -7.95
C ILE A 93 3.79 1.80 -8.35
N ALA A 94 2.62 1.25 -8.03
CA ALA A 94 2.31 -0.14 -8.35
C ALA A 94 2.08 -0.35 -9.86
N ASN A 95 1.61 0.68 -10.59
CA ASN A 95 1.57 0.66 -12.06
C ASN A 95 2.98 0.64 -12.65
N ALA A 96 3.87 1.49 -12.14
CA ALA A 96 5.23 1.61 -12.66
C ALA A 96 6.15 0.44 -12.25
N GLY A 97 5.97 -0.11 -11.04
CA GLY A 97 6.82 -1.18 -10.48
C GLY A 97 6.47 -2.59 -10.94
N GLY A 98 5.34 -2.76 -11.63
CA GLY A 98 4.87 -4.04 -12.16
C GLY A 98 4.53 -5.09 -11.09
N VAL A 99 4.19 -6.29 -11.55
CA VAL A 99 3.67 -7.39 -10.71
C VAL A 99 4.70 -7.86 -9.68
N ALA A 100 5.99 -7.88 -10.02
CA ALA A 100 7.05 -8.30 -9.11
C ALA A 100 7.08 -7.46 -7.82
N SER A 101 6.82 -6.15 -7.92
CA SER A 101 6.77 -5.27 -6.74
C SER A 101 5.61 -5.60 -5.79
N VAL A 102 4.51 -6.12 -6.32
CA VAL A 102 3.28 -6.45 -5.58
C VAL A 102 3.39 -7.82 -4.90
N THR A 103 4.02 -8.79 -5.58
CA THR A 103 4.14 -10.18 -5.11
C THR A 103 5.35 -10.42 -4.21
N HIS A 104 6.33 -9.50 -4.21
CA HIS A 104 7.53 -9.64 -3.40
C HIS A 104 7.23 -9.79 -1.90
N GLN A 105 7.92 -10.73 -1.27
CA GLN A 105 7.87 -10.98 0.15
C GLN A 105 9.08 -10.36 0.84
N ASP A 106 8.84 -9.57 1.89
CA ASP A 106 9.89 -9.00 2.72
C ASP A 106 10.66 -10.07 3.51
N ASN A 107 11.64 -9.66 4.31
CA ASN A 107 12.44 -10.56 5.16
C ASN A 107 11.61 -11.36 6.19
N LYS A 108 10.33 -11.04 6.39
CA LYS A 108 9.39 -11.78 7.25
C LYS A 108 8.42 -12.64 6.43
N GLY A 109 8.57 -12.72 5.10
CA GLY A 109 7.65 -13.41 4.21
C GLY A 109 6.39 -12.61 3.88
N ARG A 110 6.31 -11.34 4.28
CA ARG A 110 5.10 -10.53 4.12
C ARG A 110 5.08 -9.85 2.76
N THR A 111 3.99 -10.02 2.04
CA THR A 111 3.71 -9.27 0.80
C THR A 111 3.22 -7.85 1.09
N ALA A 112 3.15 -7.02 0.04
CA ALA A 112 2.53 -5.70 0.12
C ALA A 112 1.10 -5.76 0.69
N LEU A 113 0.35 -6.82 0.37
CA LEU A 113 -1.02 -7.01 0.85
C LEU A 113 -1.08 -7.25 2.36
N HIS A 114 -0.18 -8.03 2.95
CA HIS A 114 -0.11 -8.21 4.41
C HIS A 114 0.05 -6.85 5.12
N THR A 115 0.94 -6.01 4.60
CA THR A 115 1.21 -4.70 5.18
C THR A 115 0.03 -3.75 4.98
N ALA A 116 -0.64 -3.80 3.83
CA ALA A 116 -1.85 -2.98 3.58
C ALA A 116 -2.99 -3.35 4.55
N VAL A 117 -3.28 -4.65 4.71
CA VAL A 117 -4.33 -5.15 5.61
C VAL A 117 -4.01 -4.83 7.06
N ALA A 118 -2.78 -5.08 7.51
CA ALA A 118 -2.40 -4.78 8.89
C ALA A 118 -2.55 -3.30 9.25
N ARG A 119 -2.46 -2.41 8.26
CA ARG A 119 -2.54 -0.95 8.46
C ARG A 119 -3.94 -0.39 8.43
N SER A 120 -4.88 -1.07 7.78
CA SER A 120 -6.29 -0.64 7.74
C SER A 120 -6.89 -0.58 9.15
N PHE A 121 -6.47 -1.50 10.03
CA PHE A 121 -6.95 -1.59 11.41
C PHE A 121 -6.56 -0.41 12.31
N PHE A 122 -5.36 0.16 12.16
CA PHE A 122 -4.85 1.22 13.02
C PHE A 122 -5.17 2.63 12.47
N GLY A 123 -6.44 2.88 12.15
CA GLY A 123 -6.89 4.19 11.64
C GLY A 123 -6.72 4.39 10.13
N GLY A 124 -6.83 3.31 9.35
CA GLY A 124 -6.93 3.41 7.90
C GLY A 124 -8.32 3.88 7.50
N GLY A 125 -8.44 5.10 6.96
CA GLY A 125 -9.66 5.57 6.32
C GLY A 125 -9.98 4.79 5.03
N ARG A 126 -10.97 5.26 4.27
CA ARG A 126 -11.43 4.69 2.99
C ARG A 126 -10.30 4.33 2.00
N ASP A 127 -9.15 5.00 2.07
CA ASP A 127 -7.99 4.72 1.21
C ASP A 127 -7.41 3.31 1.40
N SER A 128 -7.54 2.70 2.58
CA SER A 128 -6.99 1.35 2.83
C SER A 128 -7.68 0.28 1.97
N TRP A 129 -8.99 0.43 1.77
CA TRP A 129 -9.76 -0.41 0.83
C TRP A 129 -9.23 -0.28 -0.59
N ARG A 130 -9.04 0.96 -1.05
CA ARG A 130 -8.57 1.25 -2.40
C ARG A 130 -7.19 0.65 -2.66
N ILE A 131 -6.30 0.72 -1.68
CA ILE A 131 -4.97 0.10 -1.74
C ILE A 131 -5.07 -1.43 -1.86
N VAL A 132 -5.85 -2.08 -0.98
CA VAL A 132 -6.04 -3.55 -0.99
C VAL A 132 -6.60 -4.01 -2.34
N ARG A 133 -7.60 -3.30 -2.85
CA ARG A 133 -8.21 -3.55 -4.17
C ARG A 133 -7.17 -3.48 -5.29
N VAL A 134 -6.41 -2.39 -5.36
CA VAL A 134 -5.37 -2.18 -6.39
C VAL A 134 -4.29 -3.27 -6.37
N LEU A 135 -3.93 -3.79 -5.18
CA LEU A 135 -2.97 -4.90 -5.06
C LEU A 135 -3.58 -6.23 -5.55
N LEU A 136 -4.84 -6.50 -5.19
CA LEU A 136 -5.54 -7.72 -5.57
C LEU A 136 -5.90 -7.77 -7.06
N GLU A 137 -6.23 -6.63 -7.68
CA GLU A 137 -6.49 -6.54 -9.12
C GLU A 137 -5.25 -6.94 -9.94
N ARG A 138 -4.05 -6.58 -9.46
CA ARG A 138 -2.79 -6.94 -10.13
C ARG A 138 -2.29 -8.34 -9.81
N ALA A 139 -2.51 -8.81 -8.59
CA ALA A 139 -1.99 -10.09 -8.14
C ALA A 139 -2.95 -10.77 -7.15
N PRO A 140 -4.06 -11.38 -7.64
CA PRO A 140 -5.08 -11.99 -6.78
C PRO A 140 -4.54 -13.16 -5.94
N HIS A 141 -3.56 -13.90 -6.47
CA HIS A 141 -2.95 -15.06 -5.80
C HIS A 141 -2.28 -14.72 -4.47
N ILE A 142 -1.91 -13.44 -4.23
CA ILE A 142 -1.27 -13.03 -2.98
C ILE A 142 -2.24 -13.05 -1.79
N ALA A 143 -3.56 -13.15 -2.03
CA ALA A 143 -4.60 -13.20 -1.00
C ALA A 143 -4.40 -14.34 0.01
N PHE A 144 -3.86 -15.47 -0.43
CA PHE A 144 -3.63 -16.67 0.39
C PHE A 144 -2.14 -16.95 0.65
N THR A 145 -1.24 -16.08 0.18
CA THR A 145 0.20 -16.24 0.48
C THR A 145 0.42 -16.09 1.98
N VAL A 146 1.18 -17.00 2.59
CA VAL A 146 1.49 -16.94 4.02
C VAL A 146 2.85 -16.32 4.25
N ASP A 147 2.97 -15.56 5.32
CA ASP A 147 4.25 -15.10 5.82
C ASP A 147 5.03 -16.20 6.58
N ARG A 148 6.21 -15.88 7.13
CA ARG A 148 7.02 -16.84 7.89
C ARG A 148 6.37 -17.32 9.19
N SER A 149 5.32 -16.65 9.66
CA SER A 149 4.53 -17.09 10.82
C SER A 149 3.33 -17.96 10.42
N GLY A 150 3.17 -18.27 9.13
CA GLY A 150 2.06 -19.04 8.60
C GLY A 150 0.76 -18.24 8.52
N VAL A 151 0.82 -16.91 8.59
CA VAL A 151 -0.35 -16.03 8.57
C VAL A 151 -0.52 -15.46 7.18
N SER A 152 -1.71 -15.59 6.58
CA SER A 152 -2.06 -14.95 5.30
C SER A 152 -2.67 -13.55 5.49
N PRO A 153 -2.77 -12.73 4.42
CA PRO A 153 -3.50 -11.47 4.47
C PRO A 153 -4.98 -11.66 4.82
N LEU A 154 -5.59 -12.76 4.38
CA LEU A 154 -6.95 -13.12 4.75
C LEU A 154 -7.05 -13.41 6.25
N ASP A 155 -6.11 -14.16 6.81
CA ASP A 155 -6.09 -14.45 8.26
C ASP A 155 -5.96 -13.17 9.09
N LEU A 156 -5.13 -12.22 8.64
CA LEU A 156 -5.02 -10.90 9.27
C LEU A 156 -6.37 -10.17 9.21
N ALA A 157 -7.03 -10.14 8.05
CA ALA A 157 -8.33 -9.50 7.90
C ALA A 157 -9.39 -10.13 8.80
N CYS A 158 -9.44 -11.46 8.89
CA CYS A 158 -10.34 -12.20 9.78
C CYS A 158 -10.08 -11.86 11.26
N ARG A 159 -8.81 -11.83 11.69
CA ARG A 159 -8.44 -11.42 13.07
C ARG A 159 -8.89 -9.99 13.37
N HIS A 160 -8.76 -9.08 12.41
CA HIS A 160 -9.22 -7.71 12.54
C HIS A 160 -10.75 -7.62 12.64
N TYR A 161 -11.47 -8.39 11.83
CA TYR A 161 -12.93 -8.49 11.89
C TYR A 161 -13.41 -9.03 13.24
N CYS A 162 -12.86 -10.16 13.71
CA CYS A 162 -13.23 -10.73 15.01
C CYS A 162 -13.00 -9.75 16.16
N ARG A 163 -11.89 -9.00 16.12
CA ARG A 163 -11.58 -7.99 17.15
C ARG A 163 -12.52 -6.78 17.08
N ALA A 164 -12.84 -6.30 15.87
CA ALA A 164 -13.80 -5.21 15.68
C ALA A 164 -15.20 -5.61 16.15
N PHE A 165 -15.62 -6.84 15.82
CA PHE A 165 -16.90 -7.41 16.24
C PHE A 165 -16.98 -7.56 17.76
N GLN A 166 -15.93 -8.10 18.40
CA GLN A 166 -15.88 -8.21 19.86
C GLN A 166 -15.96 -6.85 20.56
N GLN A 167 -15.25 -5.84 20.04
CA GLN A 167 -15.33 -4.47 20.55
C GLN A 167 -16.74 -3.87 20.38
N HIS A 168 -17.41 -4.15 19.25
CA HIS A 168 -18.79 -3.73 19.01
C HIS A 168 -19.75 -4.36 20.03
N CYS A 169 -19.66 -5.68 20.24
CA CYS A 169 -20.48 -6.38 21.23
C CYS A 169 -20.31 -5.82 22.65
N GLN A 170 -19.08 -5.44 23.04
CA GLN A 170 -18.81 -4.83 24.34
C GLN A 170 -19.46 -3.45 24.50
N ILE A 171 -19.58 -2.67 23.43
CA ILE A 171 -20.16 -1.31 23.46
C ILE A 171 -21.69 -1.38 23.48
N VAL A 172 -22.28 -2.29 22.71
CA VAL A 172 -23.74 -2.39 22.54
C VAL A 172 -24.43 -3.08 23.72
N GLY A 173 -23.75 -3.98 24.45
CA GLY A 173 -24.39 -4.81 25.48
C GLY A 173 -25.53 -5.67 24.92
N ASP A 174 -26.43 -6.17 25.79
CA ASP A 174 -27.60 -7.00 25.43
C ASP A 174 -28.78 -6.20 24.84
N THR A 175 -28.57 -4.96 24.37
CA THR A 175 -29.67 -4.17 23.82
C THR A 175 -30.00 -4.61 22.39
N GLU A 176 -31.21 -5.19 22.20
CA GLU A 176 -31.78 -5.70 20.93
C GLU A 176 -31.64 -4.73 19.74
N ILE A 177 -31.55 -3.42 20.01
CA ILE A 177 -31.52 -2.36 18.99
C ILE A 177 -30.12 -2.21 18.36
N GLY A 178 -29.04 -2.60 19.04
CA GLY A 178 -27.66 -2.38 18.54
C GLY A 178 -27.06 -3.54 17.73
N LEU A 179 -27.72 -4.71 17.67
CA LEU A 179 -27.36 -5.80 16.76
C LEU A 179 -27.67 -5.46 15.29
N VAL A 180 -28.67 -4.60 15.06
CA VAL A 180 -29.10 -4.18 13.71
C VAL A 180 -28.17 -3.10 13.13
N ALA A 181 -27.57 -2.26 13.98
CA ALA A 181 -26.62 -1.23 13.56
C ALA A 181 -25.17 -1.71 13.73
N MET A 182 -24.66 -2.50 12.78
CA MET A 182 -23.21 -2.72 12.68
C MET A 182 -22.52 -1.36 12.60
N THR A 183 -21.57 -1.09 13.51
CA THR A 183 -20.71 0.08 13.36
C THR A 183 -19.99 0.01 12.02
N ASP A 184 -19.75 1.18 11.40
CA ASP A 184 -19.01 1.27 10.14
C ASP A 184 -17.70 0.45 10.18
N ARG A 185 -17.04 0.38 11.35
CA ARG A 185 -15.83 -0.43 11.55
C ARG A 185 -16.04 -1.93 11.33
N VAL A 186 -17.10 -2.52 11.88
CA VAL A 186 -17.41 -3.95 11.70
C VAL A 186 -17.75 -4.21 10.24
N ARG A 187 -18.57 -3.35 9.62
CA ARG A 187 -18.91 -3.44 8.20
C ARG A 187 -17.65 -3.37 7.32
N TYR A 188 -16.79 -2.37 7.52
CA TYR A 188 -15.55 -2.22 6.75
C TYR A 188 -14.60 -3.42 6.92
N ALA A 189 -14.47 -3.96 8.13
CA ALA A 189 -13.63 -5.13 8.37
C ALA A 189 -14.19 -6.38 7.66
N TRP A 190 -15.52 -6.57 7.69
CA TRP A 190 -16.20 -7.65 6.97
C TRP A 190 -16.02 -7.52 5.46
N GLU A 191 -16.27 -6.33 4.90
CA GLU A 191 -16.08 -6.06 3.48
C GLU A 191 -14.64 -6.41 3.07
N MET A 192 -13.65 -6.07 3.89
CA MET A 192 -12.25 -6.37 3.59
C MET A 192 -11.96 -7.87 3.51
N VAL A 193 -12.54 -8.65 4.42
CA VAL A 193 -12.47 -10.12 4.39
C VAL A 193 -13.10 -10.66 3.10
N VAL A 194 -14.30 -10.18 2.77
CA VAL A 194 -15.03 -10.61 1.56
C VAL A 194 -14.24 -10.27 0.29
N LEU A 195 -13.65 -9.08 0.21
CA LEU A 195 -12.84 -8.65 -0.93
C LEU A 195 -11.64 -9.58 -1.14
N ILE A 196 -10.84 -9.81 -0.09
CA ILE A 196 -9.64 -10.66 -0.17
C ILE A 196 -10.04 -12.10 -0.52
N LEU A 197 -11.07 -12.64 0.12
CA LEU A 197 -11.55 -14.00 -0.11
C LEU A 197 -12.05 -14.18 -1.55
N ARG A 198 -12.88 -13.26 -2.04
CA ARG A 198 -13.41 -13.32 -3.41
C ARG A 198 -12.30 -13.15 -4.44
N ALA A 199 -11.43 -12.16 -4.26
CA ALA A 199 -10.32 -11.92 -5.18
C ALA A 199 -9.40 -13.14 -5.27
N GLY A 200 -9.04 -13.74 -4.14
CA GLY A 200 -8.23 -14.95 -4.10
C GLY A 200 -8.91 -16.14 -4.76
N ARG A 201 -10.20 -16.39 -4.47
CA ARG A 201 -10.92 -17.57 -4.97
C ARG A 201 -11.27 -17.50 -6.45
N TYR A 202 -11.65 -16.32 -6.94
CA TYR A 202 -12.09 -16.13 -8.32
C TYR A 202 -10.99 -15.60 -9.25
N GLY A 203 -9.81 -15.29 -8.72
CA GLY A 203 -8.69 -14.77 -9.52
C GLY A 203 -8.94 -13.38 -10.11
N ARG A 204 -9.96 -12.65 -9.61
CA ARG A 204 -10.29 -11.29 -10.02
C ARG A 204 -11.03 -10.57 -8.90
N VAL A 205 -10.82 -9.26 -8.78
CA VAL A 205 -11.66 -8.44 -7.93
C VAL A 205 -13.03 -8.33 -8.59
N LEU A 206 -14.07 -8.75 -7.87
CA LEU A 206 -15.45 -8.55 -8.28
C LEU A 206 -15.92 -7.23 -7.67
N ASP A 207 -16.40 -6.30 -8.50
CA ASP A 207 -17.03 -5.10 -7.98
C ASP A 207 -18.24 -5.50 -7.15
N SER A 208 -18.28 -4.97 -5.92
CA SER A 208 -19.37 -5.18 -4.98
C SER A 208 -20.52 -4.17 -5.15
N GLN A 209 -20.45 -3.31 -6.17
CA GLN A 209 -21.54 -2.41 -6.52
C GLN A 209 -22.19 -2.90 -7.81
N SER A 210 -23.41 -3.41 -7.69
CA SER A 210 -24.38 -3.20 -8.75
C SER A 210 -24.73 -1.71 -8.79
N ASP A 211 -24.95 -1.17 -9.99
CA ASP A 211 -25.37 0.22 -10.21
C ASP A 211 -26.73 0.57 -9.53
N ASP A 212 -27.38 -0.40 -8.88
CA ASP A 212 -28.66 -0.26 -8.17
C ASP A 212 -28.54 -0.31 -6.63
N GLY A 213 -27.33 -0.46 -6.08
CA GLY A 213 -27.09 -0.46 -4.63
C GLY A 213 -27.65 -1.68 -3.89
N THR A 214 -28.03 -2.77 -4.58
CA THR A 214 -28.52 -3.99 -3.93
C THR A 214 -27.51 -5.15 -3.97
N TRP A 215 -27.21 -5.67 -2.79
CA TRP A 215 -26.34 -6.84 -2.60
C TRP A 215 -27.05 -8.11 -3.05
N ARG A 216 -26.52 -8.81 -4.07
CA ARG A 216 -26.91 -10.21 -4.31
C ARG A 216 -25.95 -11.13 -3.56
N VAL A 217 -26.55 -11.92 -2.66
CA VAL A 217 -25.92 -12.97 -1.85
C VAL A 217 -25.40 -14.08 -2.78
#